data_AF-A0A8C5ZDI5-F1
#
_entry.id   AF-A0A8C5ZDI5-F1
#
_cell.length_a   1.000
_cell.length_b   1.000
_cell.length_c   1.000
_cell.angle_alpha   90.00
_cell.angle_beta   90.00
_cell.angle_gamma   90.00
#
_symmetry.space_group_name_H-M   'P 1'
#
loop_
_entity.id
_entity.type
_entity.pdbx_description
1 polymer ?
#
loop_
_entity_poly.entity_id
_entity_poly.type
_entity_poly.pdbx_seq_one_letter_code
_entity_poly.pdbx_strand_id
1 'polypeptide(L)' 'MDHLRRLHLGAYPTEECKACTRCGCVTMLRSPNKTTAVKQWEQRWIKNCLCGGLWRRTPPSCP' A
#
# COMPACT_ATOMS: atom_id res chain seq x y z
N MET A 1 0.19 -9.92 14.86
CA MET A 1 0.93 -9.32 13.73
C MET A 1 0.06 -8.29 13.05
N ASP A 2 0.09 -7.11 13.66
CA ASP A 2 -0.09 -5.77 13.12
C ASP A 2 -1.16 -5.52 12.05
N HIS A 3 -2.39 -5.34 12.54
CA HIS A 3 -3.46 -4.52 11.93
C HIS A 3 -3.08 -3.04 11.72
N LEU A 4 -1.80 -2.69 11.85
CA LEU A 4 -1.28 -1.32 12.00
C LEU A 4 -1.33 -0.49 10.70
N ARG A 5 -1.69 -1.10 9.58
CA ARG A 5 -2.02 -0.40 8.34
C ARG A 5 -3.50 -0.52 8.01
N ARG A 6 -4.38 -0.31 8.99
CA ARG A 6 -5.63 0.43 8.74
C ARG A 6 -5.22 1.77 8.17
N LEU A 7 -4.98 1.78 6.87
CA LEU A 7 -4.57 2.94 6.10
C LEU A 7 -5.63 4.01 6.36
N HIS A 8 -5.20 5.17 6.83
CA HIS A 8 -5.99 6.39 6.88
C HIS A 8 -6.33 6.82 5.45
N LEU A 9 -7.17 6.06 4.74
CA LEU A 9 -7.80 6.48 3.48
C LEU A 9 -8.99 7.38 3.80
N GLY A 10 -8.77 8.36 4.68
CA GLY A 10 -9.75 9.40 5.03
C GLY A 10 -10.06 10.34 3.85
N ALA A 11 -9.43 10.11 2.70
CA ALA A 11 -9.79 10.67 1.42
C ALA A 11 -9.89 9.52 0.42
N TYR A 12 -10.89 9.58 -0.44
CA TYR A 12 -11.03 8.72 -1.60
C TYR A 12 -9.68 8.66 -2.34
N PRO A 13 -8.99 7.50 -2.41
CA PRO A 13 -7.72 7.42 -3.11
C PRO A 13 -7.98 7.66 -4.60
N THR A 14 -7.76 8.89 -5.05
CA THR A 14 -7.76 9.26 -6.47
C THR A 14 -6.57 8.62 -7.21
N GLU A 15 -5.58 8.15 -6.47
CA GLU A 15 -4.38 7.48 -6.98
C GLU A 15 -4.54 5.95 -7.01
N GLU A 16 -3.85 5.32 -7.96
CA GLU A 16 -3.78 3.86 -8.07
C GLU A 16 -3.34 3.21 -6.76
N CYS A 17 -4.08 2.19 -6.33
CA CYS A 17 -3.79 1.42 -5.13
C CYS A 17 -3.37 -0.01 -5.47
N LYS A 18 -2.81 -0.70 -4.49
CA LYS A 18 -2.58 -2.15 -4.54
C LYS A 18 -3.07 -2.81 -3.26
N ALA A 19 -3.68 -3.97 -3.40
CA ALA A 19 -4.20 -4.79 -2.32
C ALA A 19 -3.40 -6.10 -2.21
N CYS A 20 -3.13 -6.55 -0.99
CA CYS A 20 -2.50 -7.84 -0.77
C CYS A 20 -3.52 -8.97 -1.00
N THR A 21 -3.15 -9.93 -1.85
CA THR A 21 -3.97 -11.12 -2.15
C THR A 21 -4.14 -12.08 -0.97
N ARG A 22 -3.32 -11.95 0.08
CA ARG A 22 -3.32 -12.85 1.25
C ARG A 22 -3.96 -12.25 2.49
N CYS A 23 -3.63 -10.99 2.83
CA CYS A 23 -4.17 -10.34 4.04
C CYS A 23 -5.15 -9.19 3.74
N GLY A 24 -5.40 -8.86 2.48
CA GLY A 24 -6.31 -7.77 2.10
C GLY A 24 -5.78 -6.35 2.39
N CYS A 25 -4.57 -6.21 2.95
CA CYS A 25 -3.98 -4.89 3.21
C CYS A 25 -3.92 -4.07 1.92
N VAL A 26 -4.39 -2.83 1.96
CA VAL A 26 -4.34 -1.88 0.85
C VAL A 26 -3.25 -0.85 1.11
N THR A 27 -2.53 -0.45 0.07
CA THR A 27 -1.59 0.67 0.10
C THR A 27 -1.59 1.37 -1.26
N MET A 28 -1.18 2.64 -1.30
CA MET A 28 -0.96 3.34 -2.57
C MET A 28 0.16 2.68 -3.39
N LEU A 29 0.05 2.73 -4.72
CA LEU A 29 1.06 2.21 -5.64
C LEU A 29 2.36 3.02 -5.53
N ARG A 30 2.23 4.34 -5.32
CA ARG A 30 3.32 5.29 -5.08
C ARG A 30 3.14 5.92 -3.71
N SER A 31 4.22 5.98 -2.93
CA SER A 31 4.19 6.66 -1.64
C SER A 31 4.36 8.16 -1.85
N PRO A 32 3.51 9.02 -1.24
CA PRO A 32 3.69 10.47 -1.28
C PRO A 32 4.88 10.94 -0.43
N ASN A 33 5.47 10.05 0.38
CA ASN A 33 6.60 10.37 1.24
C ASN A 33 7.85 10.73 0.43
N LYS A 34 8.38 11.93 0.63
CA LYS A 34 9.58 12.43 -0.06
C LYS A 34 10.89 12.05 0.64
N THR A 35 10.85 11.70 1.93
CA THR A 35 12.03 11.40 2.74
C THR A 35 12.73 10.12 2.28
N THR A 36 14.04 10.21 2.02
CA THR A 36 14.87 9.10 1.50
C THR A 36 14.84 7.86 2.40
N ALA A 37 14.90 8.05 3.72
CA ALA A 37 14.86 6.95 4.69
C ALA A 37 13.55 6.15 4.60
N VAL A 38 12.42 6.84 4.49
CA VAL A 38 11.09 6.22 4.37
C VAL A 38 10.97 5.48 3.03
N LYS A 39 11.43 6.09 1.94
CA LYS A 39 11.44 5.43 0.61
C LYS A 39 12.25 4.15 0.61
N GLN A 40 13.47 4.16 1.17
CA GLN A 40 14.30 2.95 1.24
C GLN A 40 13.65 1.86 2.10
N TRP A 41 13.06 2.24 3.23
CA TRP A 41 12.30 1.32 4.04
C TRP A 41 11.14 0.68 3.24
N GLU A 42 10.35 1.49 2.53
CA GLU A 42 9.21 1.02 1.74
C GLU A 42 9.61 0.13 0.55
N GLN A 43 10.75 0.41 -0.09
CA GLN A 43 11.27 -0.39 -1.21
C GLN A 43 11.45 -1.87 -0.87
N ARG A 44 11.73 -2.19 0.40
CA ARG A 44 11.83 -3.59 0.88
C ARG A 44 10.55 -4.40 0.66
N TRP A 45 9.39 -3.73 0.64
CA TRP A 45 8.06 -4.34 0.53
C TRP A 45 7.33 -3.90 -0.74
N ILE A 46 8.06 -3.40 -1.74
CA ILE A 46 7.44 -2.93 -2.98
C ILE A 46 6.84 -4.09 -3.78
N LYS A 47 7.53 -5.25 -3.79
CA LYS A 47 7.16 -6.47 -4.52
C LYS A 47 6.16 -7.34 -3.75
N ASN A 48 6.28 -7.41 -2.43
CA ASN A 48 5.48 -8.27 -1.58
C ASN A 48 4.94 -7.49 -0.37
N CYS A 49 3.77 -7.90 0.10
CA CYS A 49 3.23 -7.44 1.36
C CYS A 49 4.14 -7.84 2.52
N LEU A 50 4.04 -7.13 3.65
CA LEU A 50 4.71 -7.50 4.91
C LEU A 50 4.38 -8.92 5.35
N CYS A 51 3.18 -9.42 5.03
CA CYS A 51 2.82 -10.80 5.32
C CYS A 51 3.52 -11.81 4.40
N GLY A 52 4.20 -11.36 3.33
CA GLY A 52 4.76 -12.18 2.26
C GLY A 52 3.82 -12.43 1.09
N GLY A 53 2.57 -11.94 1.15
CA GLY A 53 1.60 -12.09 0.05
C GLY A 53 1.85 -11.16 -1.13
N LEU A 54 1.43 -11.57 -2.32
CA LEU A 54 1.59 -10.78 -3.54
C LEU A 54 0.64 -9.57 -3.56
N TRP A 55 1.10 -8.49 -4.19
CA TRP A 55 0.29 -7.31 -4.46
C TRP A 55 -0.54 -7.49 -5.75
N ARG A 56 -1.83 -7.14 -5.68
CA ARG A 56 -2.73 -6.98 -6.83
C ARG A 56 -3.02 -5.50 -7.01
N ARG A 57 -2.91 -4.96 -8.23
CA ARG A 57 -3.35 -3.60 -8.50
C ARG A 57 -4.87 -3.52 -8.36
N THR A 58 -5.32 -2.52 -7.63
CA THR A 58 -6.73 -2.17 -7.53
C THR A 58 -6.90 -0.86 -8.28
N PRO A 59 -7.85 -0.78 -9.23
CA PRO A 59 -8.13 0.49 -9.87
C PRO A 59 -8.45 1.53 -8.79
N PRO A 60 -8.16 2.82 -9.02
CA PRO A 60 -8.78 3.85 -8.23
C PRO A 60 -10.28 3.56 -8.31
N SER A 61 -10.90 3.24 -7.17
CA SER A 61 -12.35 3.27 -7.13
C SER A 61 -12.71 4.68 -7.63
N CYS A 62 -13.52 4.80 -8.68
CA CYS A 62 -14.11 6.07 -9.11
C CYS A 62 -15.38 6.31 -8.27
N PRO A 63 -15.69 7.56 -7.87
CA PRO A 63 -16.76 7.83 -6.90
C PRO A 63 -18.14 7.32 -7.37
#